data_AF-A0A6N2S357-F1
#
_entry.id   AF-A0A6N2S357-F1
#
_cell.length_a   1.000
_cell.length_b   1.000
_cell.length_c   1.000
_cell.angle_alpha   90.00
_cell.angle_beta   90.00
_cell.angle_gamma   90.00
#
_symmetry.space_group_name_H-M   'P 1'
#
loop_
_entity.id
_entity.type
_entity.pdbx_description
1 polymer ?
#
loop_
_entity_poly.entity_id
_entity_poly.type
_entity_poly.pdbx_seq_one_letter_code
_entity_poly.pdbx_strand_id
1 'polypeptide(L)'
;MSGSKRPASTPSQVRQARVWIIIAVIGVMLMVLAFNPWRSTGGTATGSASASSSATSSGHPSKKVRNGTLEQQAATMFTGDAESIADEVRELLNAPEDSNVDTLSNLLYRHDHQDLAEASDLYDAIGSERPVERVRALARQWYPQAMRAAIDARLDDLESALSGAGRAADRLDRLGSADASCKSLRGAYETAKSLVNGKSQDYDALTKAQQDLTSATSGCAASLEGDQLTKVFGQAQGSTDGTDGGDGR
;
A
#
# COMPACT_ATOMS: atom_id res chain seq x y z
N MET A 1 18.68 -10.34 50.45
CA MET A 1 17.89 -10.79 49.27
C MET A 1 16.85 -9.71 48.99
N SER A 2 17.19 -8.72 48.16
CA SER A 2 16.32 -7.58 47.87
C SER A 2 15.62 -7.81 46.53
N GLY A 3 14.32 -8.08 46.56
CA GLY A 3 13.49 -8.16 45.36
C GLY A 3 13.11 -6.76 44.88
N SER A 4 13.70 -6.29 43.79
CA SER A 4 13.25 -5.09 43.09
C SER A 4 11.89 -5.35 42.45
N LYS A 5 10.84 -4.71 42.97
CA LYS A 5 9.55 -4.57 42.28
C LYS A 5 9.76 -3.76 41.00
N ARG A 6 9.37 -4.33 39.86
CA ARG A 6 9.30 -3.59 38.59
C ARG A 6 8.30 -2.44 38.73
N PRO A 7 8.59 -1.23 38.22
CA PRO A 7 7.64 -0.13 38.28
C PRO A 7 6.41 -0.48 37.44
N ALA A 8 5.22 -0.26 38.00
CA ALA A 8 3.96 -0.41 37.29
C ALA A 8 3.90 0.62 36.15
N SER A 9 3.65 0.14 34.93
CA SER A 9 3.47 0.99 33.74
C SER A 9 2.30 1.95 33.96
N THR A 10 2.53 3.23 33.72
CA THR A 10 1.49 4.27 33.83
C THR A 10 0.39 4.07 32.79
N PRO A 11 -0.87 4.52 33.04
CA PRO A 11 -1.99 4.38 32.10
C PRO A 11 -1.70 4.96 30.71
N SER A 12 -0.82 5.97 30.63
CA SER A 12 -0.35 6.55 29.37
C SER A 12 0.52 5.58 28.57
N GLN A 13 1.39 4.78 29.21
CA GLN A 13 2.20 3.78 28.52
C GLN A 13 1.36 2.61 28.01
N VAL A 14 0.31 2.21 28.73
CA VAL A 14 -0.64 1.17 28.27
C VAL A 14 -1.49 1.68 27.10
N ARG A 15 -1.89 2.96 27.12
CA ARG A 15 -2.57 3.63 25.99
C ARG A 15 -1.66 3.77 24.78
N GLN A 16 -0.42 4.20 24.97
CA GLN A 16 0.55 4.36 23.90
C GLN A 16 0.91 2.99 23.29
N ALA A 17 1.12 1.96 24.11
CA ALA A 17 1.34 0.59 23.63
C ALA A 17 0.13 0.02 22.87
N ARG A 18 -1.11 0.29 23.31
CA ARG A 18 -2.32 -0.11 22.59
C ARG A 18 -2.50 0.62 21.26
N VAL A 19 -2.19 1.91 21.21
CA VAL A 19 -2.20 2.71 19.98
C VAL A 19 -1.14 2.19 19.00
N TRP A 20 0.07 1.85 19.48
CA TRP A 20 1.11 1.24 18.65
C TRP A 20 0.73 -0.17 18.16
N ILE A 21 0.05 -0.98 18.98
CA ILE A 21 -0.46 -2.30 18.55
C ILE A 21 -1.57 -2.15 17.51
N ILE A 22 -2.48 -1.19 17.65
CA ILE A 22 -3.57 -0.96 16.67
C ILE A 22 -3.02 -0.36 15.38
N ILE A 23 -2.06 0.57 15.45
CA ILE A 23 -1.34 1.09 14.27
C ILE A 23 -0.55 -0.03 13.60
N ALA A 24 0.09 -0.92 14.37
CA ALA A 24 0.77 -2.08 13.83
C ALA A 24 -0.22 -3.08 13.22
N VAL A 25 -1.42 -3.28 13.78
CA VAL A 25 -2.47 -4.14 13.20
C VAL A 25 -3.06 -3.53 11.93
N ILE A 26 -3.26 -2.21 11.87
CA ILE A 26 -3.72 -1.51 10.66
C ILE A 26 -2.61 -1.50 9.59
N GLY A 27 -1.36 -1.29 9.98
CA GLY A 27 -0.19 -1.37 9.09
C GLY A 27 0.03 -2.79 8.56
N VAL A 28 -0.16 -3.81 9.40
CA VAL A 28 -0.14 -5.22 9.00
C VAL A 28 -1.36 -5.57 8.16
N MET A 29 -2.55 -5.00 8.40
CA MET A 29 -3.72 -5.17 7.52
C MET A 29 -3.52 -4.57 6.13
N LEU A 30 -2.63 -3.57 5.98
CA LEU A 30 -2.28 -3.00 4.67
C LEU A 30 -1.17 -3.81 3.98
N MET A 31 -0.21 -4.37 4.72
CA MET A 31 0.80 -5.30 4.18
C MET A 31 0.26 -6.72 3.91
N VAL A 32 -0.88 -7.09 4.51
CA VAL A 32 -1.59 -8.36 4.25
C VAL A 32 -2.85 -8.09 3.45
N LEU A 33 -2.74 -7.35 2.35
CA LEU A 33 -3.85 -7.25 1.40
C LEU A 33 -4.04 -8.58 0.60
N ALA A 34 -3.26 -9.65 0.86
CA ALA A 34 -3.68 -11.01 0.50
C ALA A 34 -4.82 -11.55 1.41
N PHE A 35 -5.12 -10.87 2.53
CA PHE A 35 -6.27 -11.11 3.41
C PHE A 35 -6.94 -9.78 3.79
N ASN A 36 -7.69 -9.22 2.84
CA ASN A 36 -8.59 -8.10 3.07
C ASN A 36 -9.55 -8.38 4.26
N PRO A 37 -9.68 -7.48 5.27
CA PRO A 37 -10.55 -7.65 6.45
C PRO A 37 -12.06 -7.73 6.15
N TRP A 38 -12.46 -7.67 4.88
CA TRP A 38 -13.83 -7.77 4.42
C TRP A 38 -14.13 -9.06 3.61
N ARG A 39 -13.18 -10.01 3.48
CA ARG A 39 -13.42 -11.30 2.81
C ARG A 39 -12.99 -12.48 3.68
N SER A 40 -13.90 -13.44 3.85
CA SER A 40 -13.64 -14.71 4.54
C SER A 40 -13.14 -15.74 3.53
N THR A 41 -11.89 -16.18 3.63
CA THR A 41 -11.39 -17.44 3.03
C THR A 41 -10.08 -17.84 3.73
N GLY A 42 -9.91 -19.13 4.02
CA GLY A 42 -8.80 -19.68 4.81
C GLY A 42 -7.65 -20.27 4.00
N GLY A 43 -6.47 -20.37 4.64
CA GLY A 43 -5.26 -21.11 4.20
C GLY A 43 -4.50 -20.41 3.06
N THR A 44 -3.17 -20.33 2.98
CA THR A 44 -2.05 -21.02 3.64
C THR A 44 -0.81 -20.13 3.42
N ALA A 45 0.11 -20.10 4.39
CA ALA A 45 1.29 -19.24 4.39
C ALA A 45 2.45 -19.80 3.53
N THR A 46 3.11 -18.94 2.77
CA THR A 46 4.46 -19.11 2.21
C THR A 46 4.98 -17.68 2.05
N GLY A 47 6.06 -17.20 2.67
CA GLY A 47 7.45 -17.68 2.70
C GLY A 47 8.29 -16.45 2.31
N SER A 48 8.89 -15.78 3.30
CA SER A 48 9.55 -14.47 3.12
C SER A 48 10.83 -14.56 2.28
N ALA A 49 10.94 -13.71 1.25
CA ALA A 49 12.20 -13.39 0.61
C ALA A 49 12.74 -12.06 1.19
N SER A 50 13.94 -12.11 1.76
CA SER A 50 14.66 -10.95 2.26
C SER A 50 15.29 -10.15 1.12
N ALA A 51 15.01 -8.84 1.06
CA ALA A 51 15.72 -7.90 0.20
C ALA A 51 16.73 -7.11 1.04
N SER A 52 18.02 -7.24 0.71
CA SER A 52 19.12 -6.49 1.31
C SER A 52 19.13 -5.06 0.77
N SER A 53 19.17 -4.09 1.69
CA SER A 53 19.19 -2.66 1.36
C SER A 53 20.62 -2.17 1.16
N SER A 54 20.94 -1.72 -0.05
CA SER A 54 22.10 -0.86 -0.31
C SER A 54 21.59 0.47 -0.84
N ALA A 55 21.65 1.49 0.03
CA ALA A 55 21.32 2.87 -0.30
C ALA A 55 22.56 3.56 -0.87
N THR A 56 22.54 3.87 -2.16
CA THR A 56 23.41 4.88 -2.76
C THR A 56 22.54 6.03 -3.23
N SER A 57 22.53 7.09 -2.41
CA SER A 57 21.89 8.36 -2.71
C SER A 57 22.73 9.11 -3.75
N SER A 58 22.43 8.90 -5.03
CA SER A 58 22.89 9.76 -6.12
C SER A 58 21.70 10.56 -6.63
N GLY A 59 21.47 11.74 -6.03
CA GLY A 59 20.45 12.66 -6.51
C GLY A 59 20.81 13.16 -7.91
N HIS A 60 19.90 13.02 -8.87
CA HIS A 60 19.89 13.64 -10.20
C HIS A 60 18.42 13.76 -10.70
N PRO A 61 18.13 14.58 -11.72
CA PRO A 61 17.27 15.76 -11.64
C PRO A 61 15.75 15.47 -11.73
N SER A 62 15.01 16.24 -10.93
CA SER A 62 13.68 16.79 -11.22
C SER A 62 12.79 15.99 -12.16
N LYS A 63 11.88 15.20 -11.56
CA LYS A 63 10.55 14.83 -12.10
C LYS A 63 10.33 15.30 -13.54
N LYS A 64 10.86 14.55 -14.52
CA LYS A 64 10.48 14.78 -15.92
C LYS A 64 8.97 14.69 -15.96
N VAL A 65 8.32 15.74 -16.46
CA VAL A 65 6.88 15.70 -16.73
C VAL A 65 6.67 14.56 -17.72
N ARG A 66 6.10 13.45 -17.22
CA ARG A 66 5.76 12.25 -18.00
C ARG A 66 4.59 12.59 -18.92
N ASN A 67 4.87 13.30 -20.00
CA ASN A 67 3.85 13.69 -20.97
C ASN A 67 3.81 12.68 -22.14
N GLY A 68 2.61 12.38 -22.63
CA GLY A 68 2.39 11.40 -23.70
C GLY A 68 2.03 10.00 -23.21
N THR A 69 1.84 9.07 -24.15
CA THR A 69 1.46 7.68 -23.85
C THR A 69 2.58 6.94 -23.10
N LEU A 70 2.25 5.83 -22.43
CA LEU A 70 3.25 5.01 -21.75
C LEU A 70 4.40 4.59 -22.67
N GLU A 71 4.11 4.32 -23.95
CA GLU A 71 5.11 4.00 -24.97
C GLU A 71 6.03 5.19 -25.28
N GLN A 72 5.48 6.40 -25.36
CA GLN A 72 6.26 7.62 -25.58
C GLN A 72 7.15 7.94 -24.38
N GLN A 73 6.63 7.73 -23.17
CA GLN A 73 7.41 7.84 -21.94
C GLN A 73 8.56 6.83 -21.94
N ALA A 74 8.27 5.55 -22.20
CA ALA A 74 9.27 4.50 -22.29
C ALA A 74 10.36 4.82 -23.33
N ALA A 75 9.97 5.38 -24.48
CA ALA A 75 10.91 5.76 -25.53
C ALA A 75 11.97 6.79 -25.06
N THR A 76 11.64 7.65 -24.11
CA THR A 76 12.51 8.74 -23.65
C THR A 76 13.16 8.51 -22.28
N MET A 77 12.65 7.55 -21.51
CA MET A 77 13.11 7.19 -20.17
C MET A 77 14.32 6.24 -20.23
N PHE A 78 14.20 5.14 -20.98
CA PHE A 78 15.26 4.14 -21.07
C PHE A 78 16.30 4.52 -22.12
N THR A 79 17.27 5.32 -21.69
CA THR A 79 18.42 5.79 -22.48
C THR A 79 19.73 5.45 -21.77
N GLY A 80 20.86 5.63 -22.46
CA GLY A 80 22.18 5.25 -21.91
C GLY A 80 22.52 3.78 -22.13
N ASP A 81 23.42 3.29 -21.28
CA ASP A 81 23.92 1.91 -21.24
C ASP A 81 23.00 0.98 -20.44
N ALA A 82 23.39 -0.29 -20.32
CA ALA A 82 22.59 -1.31 -19.62
C ALA A 82 22.44 -1.02 -18.12
N GLU A 83 23.48 -0.46 -17.48
CA GLU A 83 23.47 -0.09 -16.06
C GLU A 83 22.49 1.05 -15.80
N SER A 84 22.54 2.11 -16.62
CA SER A 84 21.60 3.23 -16.54
C SER A 84 20.14 2.77 -16.70
N ILE A 85 19.89 1.82 -17.60
CA ILE A 85 18.55 1.24 -17.80
C ILE A 85 18.13 0.39 -16.60
N ALA A 86 19.03 -0.41 -16.04
CA ALA A 86 18.76 -1.21 -14.84
C ALA A 86 18.42 -0.34 -13.63
N ASP A 87 19.16 0.76 -13.44
CA ASP A 87 18.93 1.70 -12.32
C ASP A 87 17.57 2.38 -12.44
N GLU A 88 17.18 2.84 -13.62
CA GLU A 88 15.86 3.43 -13.85
C GLU A 88 14.73 2.41 -13.59
N VAL A 89 14.86 1.17 -14.06
CA VAL A 89 13.87 0.12 -13.77
C VAL A 89 13.82 -0.20 -12.28
N ARG A 90 14.97 -0.27 -11.61
CA ARG A 90 15.05 -0.51 -10.17
C ARG A 90 14.38 0.61 -9.39
N GLU A 91 14.60 1.86 -9.77
CA GLU A 91 13.95 3.03 -9.18
C GLU A 91 12.43 2.98 -9.35
N LEU A 92 11.95 2.68 -10.56
CA LEU A 92 10.52 2.54 -10.83
C LEU A 92 9.88 1.43 -10.00
N LEU A 93 10.53 0.27 -9.89
CA LEU A 93 10.06 -0.88 -9.11
C LEU A 93 10.00 -0.57 -7.60
N ASN A 94 10.91 0.25 -7.09
CA ASN A 94 10.94 0.66 -5.69
C ASN A 94 10.05 1.87 -5.38
N ALA A 95 9.57 2.59 -6.39
CA ALA A 95 8.68 3.71 -6.19
C ALA A 95 7.23 3.27 -5.90
N PRO A 96 6.49 3.99 -5.04
CA PRO A 96 6.94 5.09 -4.18
C PRO A 96 7.77 4.60 -2.97
N GLU A 97 8.92 5.24 -2.69
CA GLU A 97 9.87 4.82 -1.63
C GLU A 97 9.40 5.15 -0.19
N ASP A 98 8.69 6.27 0.00
CA ASP A 98 8.29 6.78 1.31
C ASP A 98 6.76 6.91 1.44
N SER A 99 6.05 5.81 1.27
CA SER A 99 4.59 5.86 1.34
C SER A 99 3.95 4.75 2.15
N ASN A 100 2.76 5.05 2.65
CA ASN A 100 1.86 4.10 3.29
C ASN A 100 1.14 3.19 2.29
N VAL A 101 1.67 3.04 1.07
CA VAL A 101 1.17 2.15 0.03
C VAL A 101 2.33 1.37 -0.56
N ASP A 102 2.02 0.23 -1.18
CA ASP A 102 3.02 -0.66 -1.77
C ASP A 102 3.87 0.04 -2.83
N THR A 103 5.13 -0.36 -2.93
CA THR A 103 5.97 -0.07 -4.10
C THR A 103 5.38 -0.73 -5.35
N LEU A 104 5.81 -0.30 -6.54
CA LEU A 104 5.37 -0.89 -7.81
C LEU A 104 5.62 -2.41 -7.83
N SER A 105 6.81 -2.84 -7.39
CA SER A 105 7.13 -4.27 -7.33
C SER A 105 6.18 -5.04 -6.40
N ASN A 106 5.98 -4.58 -5.16
CA ASN A 106 5.09 -5.24 -4.21
C ASN A 106 3.63 -5.27 -4.69
N LEU A 107 3.17 -4.17 -5.29
CA LEU A 107 1.85 -4.08 -5.89
C LEU A 107 1.67 -5.13 -7.00
N LEU A 108 2.65 -5.24 -7.90
CA LEU A 108 2.60 -6.22 -8.99
C LEU A 108 2.62 -7.65 -8.45
N TYR A 109 3.48 -7.96 -7.47
CA TYR A 109 3.51 -9.28 -6.84
C TYR A 109 2.17 -9.69 -6.24
N ARG A 110 1.53 -8.80 -5.48
CA ARG A 110 0.27 -9.13 -4.80
C ARG A 110 -0.93 -9.25 -5.72
N HIS A 111 -0.81 -8.74 -6.95
CA HIS A 111 -1.81 -8.81 -8.02
C HIS A 111 -1.39 -9.81 -9.11
N ASP A 112 -0.59 -10.82 -8.73
CA ASP A 112 -0.20 -11.96 -9.59
C ASP A 112 0.59 -11.59 -10.87
N HIS A 113 1.31 -10.46 -10.84
CA HIS A 113 2.16 -9.96 -11.92
C HIS A 113 3.66 -10.09 -11.59
N GLN A 114 4.08 -11.30 -11.20
CA GLN A 114 5.46 -11.59 -10.76
C GLN A 114 6.52 -11.29 -11.85
N ASP A 115 6.25 -11.66 -13.10
CA ASP A 115 7.14 -11.40 -14.24
C ASP A 115 7.44 -9.91 -14.45
N LEU A 116 6.40 -9.07 -14.27
CA LEU A 116 6.52 -7.62 -14.35
C LEU A 116 7.18 -7.03 -13.09
N ALA A 117 6.91 -7.59 -11.91
CA ALA A 117 7.49 -7.16 -10.64
C ALA A 117 9.00 -7.39 -10.55
N GLU A 118 9.48 -8.43 -11.22
CA GLU A 118 10.88 -8.81 -11.31
C GLU A 118 11.58 -8.19 -12.52
N ALA A 119 10.85 -7.81 -13.57
CA ALA A 119 11.41 -7.44 -14.87
C ALA A 119 12.38 -8.50 -15.41
N SER A 120 12.04 -9.80 -15.25
CA SER A 120 12.96 -10.93 -15.40
C SER A 120 13.65 -10.94 -16.77
N ASP A 121 12.90 -10.78 -17.87
CA ASP A 121 13.45 -10.74 -19.23
C ASP A 121 14.53 -9.66 -19.41
N LEU A 122 14.36 -8.50 -18.77
CA LEU A 122 15.32 -7.40 -18.84
C LEU A 122 16.58 -7.75 -18.07
N TYR A 123 16.47 -8.17 -16.81
CA TYR A 123 17.63 -8.50 -15.98
C TYR A 123 18.37 -9.74 -16.49
N ASP A 124 17.68 -10.72 -17.08
CA ASP A 124 18.29 -11.85 -17.75
C ASP A 124 19.12 -11.41 -18.96
N ALA A 125 18.60 -10.46 -19.75
CA ALA A 125 19.34 -9.89 -20.87
C ALA A 125 20.58 -9.09 -20.43
N ILE A 126 20.49 -8.39 -19.30
CA ILE A 126 21.63 -7.65 -18.71
C ILE A 126 22.68 -8.63 -18.18
N GLY A 127 22.27 -9.63 -17.38
CA GLY A 127 23.16 -10.65 -16.83
C GLY A 127 23.82 -11.54 -17.90
N SER A 128 23.17 -11.68 -19.06
CA SER A 128 23.71 -12.38 -20.23
C SER A 128 24.51 -11.48 -21.18
N GLU A 129 24.85 -10.25 -20.76
CA GLU A 129 25.64 -9.27 -21.53
C GLU A 129 25.11 -9.03 -22.95
N ARG A 130 23.78 -9.01 -23.12
CA ARG A 130 23.16 -8.78 -24.42
C ARG A 130 23.40 -7.32 -24.88
N PRO A 131 23.40 -7.05 -26.20
CA PRO A 131 23.56 -5.69 -26.71
C PRO A 131 22.58 -4.70 -26.08
N VAL A 132 23.03 -3.48 -25.79
CA VAL A 132 22.23 -2.45 -25.12
C VAL A 132 20.93 -2.13 -25.87
N GLU A 133 20.90 -2.30 -27.19
CA GLU A 133 19.71 -2.14 -28.01
C GLU A 133 18.63 -3.16 -27.65
N ARG A 134 19.02 -4.40 -27.32
CA ARG A 134 18.11 -5.44 -26.87
C ARG A 134 17.59 -5.15 -25.47
N VAL A 135 18.48 -4.78 -24.55
CA VAL A 135 18.12 -4.38 -23.18
C VAL A 135 17.13 -3.22 -23.21
N ARG A 136 17.42 -2.18 -23.99
CA ARG A 136 16.53 -1.02 -24.17
C ARG A 136 15.19 -1.38 -24.78
N ALA A 137 15.15 -2.28 -25.75
CA ALA A 137 13.90 -2.76 -26.34
C ALA A 137 13.04 -3.49 -25.31
N LEU A 138 13.65 -4.33 -24.47
CA LEU A 138 12.97 -5.05 -23.39
C LEU A 138 12.43 -4.08 -22.33
N ALA A 139 13.21 -3.10 -21.87
CA ALA A 139 12.74 -2.10 -20.92
C ALA A 139 11.55 -1.29 -21.47
N ARG A 140 11.62 -0.91 -22.76
CA ARG A 140 10.54 -0.19 -23.44
C ARG A 140 9.27 -1.02 -23.66
N GLN A 141 9.41 -2.33 -23.74
CA GLN A 141 8.29 -3.27 -23.81
C GLN A 141 7.71 -3.52 -22.41
N TRP A 142 8.55 -3.65 -21.40
CA TRP A 142 8.18 -3.91 -20.01
C TRP A 142 7.38 -2.74 -19.40
N TYR A 143 7.85 -1.50 -19.55
CA TYR A 143 7.26 -0.36 -18.84
C TYR A 143 5.77 -0.15 -19.11
N PRO A 144 5.27 -0.12 -20.36
CA PRO A 144 3.83 0.02 -20.59
C PRO A 144 3.00 -1.15 -20.09
N GLN A 145 3.58 -2.35 -19.92
CA GLN A 145 2.89 -3.51 -19.36
C GLN A 145 2.81 -3.40 -17.84
N ALA A 146 3.96 -3.16 -17.19
CA ALA A 146 4.04 -2.95 -15.74
C ALA A 146 3.13 -1.81 -15.27
N MET A 147 3.15 -0.67 -15.96
CA MET A 147 2.32 0.48 -15.59
C MET A 147 0.82 0.21 -15.75
N ARG A 148 0.39 -0.51 -16.80
CA ARG A 148 -1.03 -0.87 -16.97
C ARG A 148 -1.50 -1.83 -15.89
N ALA A 149 -0.73 -2.89 -15.64
CA ALA A 149 -1.01 -3.83 -14.57
C ALA A 149 -1.09 -3.12 -13.21
N ALA A 150 -0.19 -2.18 -12.95
CA ALA A 150 -0.20 -1.38 -11.73
C ALA A 150 -1.40 -0.43 -11.62
N ILE A 151 -1.84 0.18 -12.73
CA ILE A 151 -3.07 1.01 -12.76
C ILE A 151 -4.29 0.16 -12.42
N ASP A 152 -4.42 -1.01 -13.05
CA ASP A 152 -5.53 -1.93 -12.81
C ASP A 152 -5.54 -2.43 -11.35
N ALA A 153 -4.37 -2.78 -10.82
CA ALA A 153 -4.17 -3.16 -9.43
C ALA A 153 -4.57 -2.04 -8.44
N ARG A 154 -4.18 -0.79 -8.70
CA ARG A 154 -4.58 0.37 -7.87
C ARG A 154 -6.08 0.62 -7.92
N LEU A 155 -6.70 0.46 -9.09
CA LEU A 155 -8.15 0.61 -9.24
C LEU A 155 -8.89 -0.46 -8.41
N ASP A 156 -8.45 -1.72 -8.46
CA ASP A 156 -9.05 -2.81 -7.68
C ASP A 156 -8.89 -2.61 -6.17
N ASP A 157 -7.70 -2.22 -5.71
CA ASP A 157 -7.43 -1.92 -4.30
C ASP A 157 -8.34 -0.78 -3.81
N LEU A 158 -8.44 0.31 -4.59
CA LEU A 158 -9.30 1.44 -4.26
C LEU A 158 -10.78 1.04 -4.24
N GLU A 159 -11.27 0.39 -5.29
CA GLU A 159 -12.67 -0.07 -5.40
C GLU A 159 -13.07 -0.92 -4.20
N SER A 160 -12.18 -1.85 -3.82
CA SER A 160 -12.34 -2.71 -2.65
C SER A 160 -12.48 -1.93 -1.33
N ALA A 161 -11.73 -0.82 -1.19
CA ALA A 161 -11.76 0.03 0.00
C ALA A 161 -12.97 0.98 0.04
N LEU A 162 -13.55 1.36 -1.11
CA LEU A 162 -14.61 2.39 -1.19
C LEU A 162 -15.83 2.06 -0.35
N SER A 163 -16.28 0.80 -0.31
CA SER A 163 -17.50 0.43 0.43
C SER A 163 -17.35 0.64 1.95
N GLY A 164 -16.16 0.40 2.49
CA GLY A 164 -15.84 0.62 3.90
C GLY A 164 -15.68 2.11 4.21
N ALA A 165 -14.88 2.80 3.40
CA ALA A 165 -14.62 4.23 3.54
C ALA A 165 -15.90 5.07 3.40
N GLY A 166 -16.75 4.76 2.43
CA GLY A 166 -18.03 5.44 2.21
C GLY A 166 -18.97 5.31 3.41
N ARG A 167 -19.11 4.10 3.96
CA ARG A 167 -19.90 3.86 5.18
C ARG A 167 -19.35 4.60 6.39
N ALA A 168 -18.02 4.62 6.56
CA ALA A 168 -17.39 5.33 7.66
C ALA A 168 -17.66 6.83 7.58
N ALA A 169 -17.47 7.42 6.40
CA ALA A 169 -17.71 8.83 6.20
C ALA A 169 -19.21 9.19 6.32
N ASP A 170 -20.15 8.32 5.91
CA ASP A 170 -21.59 8.53 6.13
C ASP A 170 -21.99 8.49 7.60
N ARG A 171 -21.29 7.65 8.40
CA ARG A 171 -21.51 7.58 9.84
C ARG A 171 -20.96 8.81 10.55
N LEU A 172 -19.83 9.35 10.10
CA LEU A 172 -19.29 10.61 10.61
C LEU A 172 -20.24 11.79 10.38
N ASP A 173 -20.81 11.91 9.19
CA ASP A 173 -21.78 12.97 8.87
C ASP A 173 -23.02 12.90 9.77
N ARG A 174 -23.51 11.68 10.05
CA ARG A 174 -24.65 11.48 10.97
C ARG A 174 -24.32 11.80 12.43
N LEU A 175 -23.09 11.54 12.86
CA LEU A 175 -22.64 11.80 14.23
C LEU A 175 -22.32 13.28 14.46
N GLY A 176 -22.17 14.09 13.40
CA GLY A 176 -21.76 15.48 13.51
C GLY A 176 -20.35 15.67 14.08
N SER A 177 -19.50 14.63 14.01
CA SER A 177 -18.13 14.67 14.54
C SER A 177 -17.30 15.72 13.78
N ALA A 178 -16.92 16.80 14.46
CA ALA A 178 -16.22 17.94 13.89
C ALA A 178 -14.68 17.82 13.93
N ASP A 179 -14.13 16.64 14.27
CA ASP A 179 -12.70 16.43 14.37
C ASP A 179 -12.00 16.64 13.02
N ALA A 180 -11.00 17.52 13.02
CA ALA A 180 -10.25 17.88 11.82
C ALA A 180 -9.63 16.66 11.13
N SER A 181 -9.18 15.67 11.91
CA SER A 181 -8.61 14.41 11.42
C SER A 181 -9.61 13.51 10.69
N CYS A 182 -10.91 13.64 10.98
CA CYS A 182 -11.99 12.89 10.33
C CYS A 182 -12.64 13.65 9.17
N LYS A 183 -12.52 14.99 9.11
CA LYS A 183 -13.07 15.81 8.02
C LYS A 183 -12.50 15.47 6.65
N SER A 184 -11.23 15.04 6.59
CA SER A 184 -10.58 14.69 5.33
C SER A 184 -11.07 13.36 4.73
N LEU A 185 -11.69 12.49 5.53
CA LEU A 185 -12.11 11.15 5.07
C LEU A 185 -13.17 11.22 3.96
N ARG A 186 -14.14 12.14 4.08
CA ARG A 186 -15.16 12.36 3.05
C ARG A 186 -14.52 12.77 1.72
N GLY A 187 -13.60 13.73 1.76
CA GLY A 187 -12.91 14.24 0.57
C GLY A 187 -12.00 13.20 -0.10
N ALA A 188 -11.24 12.44 0.70
CA ALA A 188 -10.41 11.36 0.20
C ALA A 188 -11.24 10.24 -0.43
N TYR A 189 -12.36 9.86 0.20
CA TYR A 189 -13.31 8.89 -0.34
C TYR A 189 -13.92 9.34 -1.68
N GLU A 190 -14.43 10.57 -1.79
CA GLU A 190 -15.04 11.05 -3.05
C GLU A 190 -13.99 11.19 -4.17
N THR A 191 -12.76 11.54 -3.82
CA THR A 191 -11.65 11.59 -4.79
C THR A 191 -11.33 10.20 -5.32
N ALA A 192 -11.14 9.22 -4.43
CA ALA A 192 -10.91 7.82 -4.81
C ALA A 192 -12.08 7.27 -5.65
N LYS A 193 -13.32 7.53 -5.24
CA LYS A 193 -14.53 7.11 -5.95
C LYS A 193 -14.62 7.71 -7.35
N SER A 194 -14.28 8.99 -7.50
CA SER A 194 -14.25 9.65 -8.81
C SER A 194 -13.24 8.98 -9.75
N LEU A 195 -12.03 8.70 -9.26
CA LEU A 195 -10.98 8.04 -10.04
C LEU A 195 -11.36 6.61 -10.45
N VAL A 196 -11.94 5.83 -9.53
CA VAL A 196 -12.42 4.46 -9.79
C VAL A 196 -13.56 4.48 -10.82
N ASN A 197 -14.59 5.30 -10.62
CA ASN A 197 -15.72 5.39 -11.55
C ASN A 197 -15.29 5.89 -12.93
N GLY A 198 -14.29 6.78 -12.98
CA GLY A 198 -13.71 7.29 -14.21
C GLY A 198 -12.71 6.35 -14.88
N LYS A 199 -12.36 5.20 -14.26
CA LYS A 199 -11.32 4.27 -14.71
C LYS A 199 -10.01 4.99 -15.05
N SER A 200 -9.57 5.85 -14.13
CA SER A 200 -8.39 6.69 -14.31
C SER A 200 -7.19 5.88 -14.82
N GLN A 201 -6.47 6.45 -15.78
CA GLN A 201 -5.21 5.90 -16.29
C GLN A 201 -3.99 6.61 -15.69
N ASP A 202 -4.22 7.53 -14.74
CA ASP A 202 -3.16 8.25 -14.05
C ASP A 202 -2.75 7.47 -12.80
N TYR A 203 -1.65 6.71 -12.94
CA TYR A 203 -1.07 5.91 -11.86
C TYR A 203 -0.69 6.75 -10.64
N ASP A 204 -0.15 7.94 -10.84
CA ASP A 204 0.31 8.81 -9.75
C ASP A 204 -0.91 9.35 -8.97
N ALA A 205 -1.97 9.72 -9.68
CA ALA A 205 -3.23 10.14 -9.05
C ALA A 205 -3.90 9.00 -8.27
N LEU A 206 -3.90 7.78 -8.81
CA LEU A 206 -4.43 6.59 -8.14
C LEU A 206 -3.63 6.26 -6.88
N THR A 207 -2.30 6.25 -6.99
CA THR A 207 -1.38 6.03 -5.87
C THR A 207 -1.61 7.08 -4.78
N LYS A 208 -1.70 8.36 -5.16
CA LYS A 208 -1.99 9.44 -4.23
C LYS A 208 -3.36 9.28 -3.55
N ALA A 209 -4.39 8.89 -4.28
CA ALA A 209 -5.72 8.67 -3.71
C ALA A 209 -5.70 7.55 -2.67
N GLN A 210 -4.95 6.47 -2.91
CA GLN A 210 -4.78 5.38 -1.94
C GLN A 210 -4.01 5.85 -0.69
N GLN A 211 -2.95 6.65 -0.86
CA GLN A 211 -2.20 7.25 0.24
C GLN A 211 -3.07 8.18 1.10
N ASP A 212 -3.83 9.07 0.45
CA ASP A 212 -4.71 10.04 1.10
C ASP A 212 -5.86 9.34 1.83
N LEU A 213 -6.48 8.33 1.21
CA LEU A 213 -7.56 7.55 1.82
C LEU A 213 -7.07 6.78 3.05
N THR A 214 -5.90 6.16 2.95
CA THR A 214 -5.28 5.43 4.06
C THR A 214 -4.92 6.38 5.20
N SER A 215 -4.34 7.54 4.89
CA SER A 215 -3.97 8.56 5.88
C SER A 215 -5.21 9.17 6.57
N ALA A 216 -6.26 9.49 5.81
CA ALA A 216 -7.50 10.01 6.37
C ALA A 216 -8.21 8.97 7.25
N THR A 217 -8.21 7.71 6.83
CA THR A 217 -8.83 6.61 7.60
C THR A 217 -8.10 6.40 8.92
N SER A 218 -6.78 6.25 8.89
CA SER A 218 -5.94 6.04 10.07
C SER A 218 -5.92 7.26 11.00
N GLY A 219 -5.81 8.48 10.46
CA GLY A 219 -5.88 9.71 11.22
C GLY A 219 -7.23 9.90 11.92
N CYS A 220 -8.32 9.56 11.23
CA CYS A 220 -9.65 9.58 11.83
C CYS A 220 -9.77 8.52 12.93
N ALA A 221 -9.37 7.28 12.66
CA ALA A 221 -9.38 6.20 13.65
C ALA A 221 -8.57 6.55 14.91
N ALA A 222 -7.41 7.20 14.75
CA ALA A 222 -6.58 7.62 15.87
C ALA A 222 -7.20 8.76 16.71
N SER A 223 -8.14 9.52 16.13
CA SER A 223 -8.77 10.67 16.79
C SER A 223 -10.09 10.32 17.48
N LEU A 224 -10.70 9.17 17.13
CA LEU A 224 -11.94 8.70 17.75
C LEU A 224 -11.65 7.87 19.02
N GLU A 225 -12.44 8.09 20.08
CA GLU A 225 -12.33 7.34 21.33
C GLU A 225 -13.45 6.30 21.51
N GLY A 226 -13.13 5.18 22.14
CA GLY A 226 -14.12 4.23 22.68
C GLY A 226 -15.18 3.74 21.69
N ASP A 227 -16.45 4.01 22.00
CA ASP A 227 -17.60 3.57 21.22
C ASP A 227 -17.74 4.31 19.87
N GLN A 228 -17.13 5.49 19.73
CA GLN A 228 -17.17 6.26 18.47
C GLN A 228 -16.41 5.55 17.35
N LEU A 229 -15.27 4.92 17.66
CA LEU A 229 -14.51 4.14 16.69
C LEU A 229 -15.36 2.99 16.13
N THR A 230 -16.03 2.26 17.03
CA THR A 230 -16.92 1.15 16.65
C THR A 230 -18.14 1.64 15.88
N LYS A 231 -18.70 2.79 16.26
CA LYS A 231 -19.81 3.42 15.52
C LYS A 231 -19.38 3.84 14.11
N VAL A 232 -18.17 4.34 13.91
CA VAL A 232 -17.72 4.86 12.60
C VAL A 232 -17.18 3.76 11.70
N PHE A 233 -16.29 2.91 12.19
CA PHE A 233 -15.62 1.89 11.37
C PHE A 233 -16.28 0.51 11.47
N GLY A 234 -17.15 0.29 12.45
CA GLY A 234 -17.70 -1.03 12.76
C GLY A 234 -16.86 -1.75 13.82
N GLN A 235 -17.31 -2.93 14.22
CA GLN A 235 -16.59 -3.77 15.17
C GLN A 235 -15.43 -4.48 14.46
N ALA A 236 -14.26 -4.55 15.10
CA ALA A 236 -13.13 -5.31 14.57
C ALA A 236 -13.54 -6.78 14.38
N GLN A 237 -13.39 -7.31 13.17
CA GLN A 237 -13.67 -8.73 12.95
C GLN A 237 -12.52 -9.57 13.50
N GLY A 238 -12.84 -10.44 14.45
CA GLY A 238 -11.88 -11.32 15.14
C GLY A 238 -11.69 -11.02 16.62
N SER A 239 -12.76 -11.13 17.43
CA SER A 239 -12.59 -11.56 18.82
C SER A 239 -13.07 -13.00 18.88
N THR A 240 -12.15 -13.95 18.92
CA THR A 240 -12.44 -15.29 19.43
C THR A 240 -12.60 -15.20 20.94
N ASP A 241 -13.69 -14.61 21.42
CA ASP A 241 -14.23 -14.97 22.74
C ASP A 241 -15.04 -16.26 22.57
N GLY A 242 -14.33 -17.32 22.16
CA GLY A 242 -14.76 -18.68 22.35
C GLY A 242 -14.51 -19.05 23.80
N THR A 243 -15.38 -18.59 24.71
CA THR A 243 -15.58 -19.32 25.96
C THR A 243 -16.74 -20.29 25.73
N ASP A 244 -16.51 -21.25 24.83
CA ASP A 244 -17.25 -22.51 24.85
C ASP A 244 -16.52 -23.39 25.85
N GLY A 245 -16.95 -23.29 27.11
CA GLY A 245 -16.48 -24.08 28.24
C GLY A 245 -17.56 -25.04 28.69
N GLY A 246 -18.15 -25.79 27.75
CA GLY A 246 -18.83 -27.02 28.06
C GLY A 246 -17.80 -28.14 28.22
N ASP A 247 -17.54 -28.56 29.46
CA ASP A 247 -17.09 -29.92 29.70
C ASP A 247 -17.65 -30.41 31.02
N GLY A 248 -18.51 -31.42 30.92
CA GLY A 248 -18.98 -32.20 32.06
C GLY A 248 -17.96 -33.27 32.41
N ARG A 249 -17.61 -33.35 33.69
CA ARG A 249 -17.44 -34.59 34.43
C ARG A 249 -17.57 -34.33 35.92
#